data_AF-A0A965LJA7-F1
#
_entry.id   AF-A0A965LJA7-F1
#
_cell.length_a   1.000
_cell.length_b   1.000
_cell.length_c   1.000
_cell.angle_alpha   90.00
_cell.angle_beta   90.00
_cell.angle_gamma   90.00
#
_symmetry.space_group_name_H-M   'P 1'
#
loop_
_entity.id
_entity.type
_entity.pdbx_description
1 polymer ?
#
loop_
_entity_poly.entity_id
_entity_poly.type
_entity_poly.pdbx_seq_one_letter_code
_entity_poly.pdbx_strand_id
1 'polypeptide(L)' 'MWNEYVSVVAGVNNLFNKQYYSRIRGDGIDPAMPRNWYGGLKIIF' A
#
# COMPACT_ATOMS: atom_id res chain seq x y z
N MET A 1 0.11 -34.12 -7.39
CA MET A 1 0.03 -33.46 -6.08
C MET A 1 -0.42 -32.03 -6.34
N TRP A 2 -1.62 -31.68 -5.89
CA TRP A 2 -2.01 -30.27 -5.77
C TRP A 2 -1.47 -29.79 -4.42
N ASN A 3 -0.68 -28.72 -4.42
CA ASN A 3 -0.18 -28.15 -3.19
C ASN A 3 -1.01 -26.91 -2.86
N GLU A 4 -1.82 -27.05 -1.82
CA GLU A 4 -2.57 -25.95 -1.23
C GLU A 4 -1.60 -25.06 -0.45
N TYR A 5 -1.65 -23.76 -0.68
CA TYR A 5 -0.78 -22.79 0.00
C TYR A 5 -1.58 -21.63 0.55
N VAL A 6 -1.32 -21.31 1.83
CA VAL A 6 -1.77 -20.07 2.47
C VAL A 6 -0.55 -19.21 2.76
N SER A 7 -0.59 -17.95 2.36
CA SER A 7 0.47 -16.98 2.63
C SER A 7 -0.09 -15.73 3.27
N VAL A 8 0.62 -15.22 4.28
CA VAL A 8 0.35 -13.90 4.86
C VAL A 8 1.21 -12.88 4.15
N VAL A 9 0.61 -11.78 3.70
CA VAL A 9 1.31 -10.67 3.06
C VAL A 9 1.01 -9.41 3.87
N ALA A 10 2.04 -8.65 4.21
CA ALA A 10 1.90 -7.35 4.85
C ALA A 10 2.95 -6.39 4.32
N GLY A 11 2.66 -5.09 4.36
CA GLY A 11 3.57 -4.06 3.90
C GLY A 11 3.26 -2.69 4.46
N VAL A 12 4.21 -1.78 4.31
CA VAL A 12 4.10 -0.38 4.75
C VAL A 12 4.35 0.51 3.53
N ASN A 13 3.39 1.38 3.23
CA ASN A 13 3.54 2.42 2.23
C ASN A 13 4.13 3.68 2.89
N ASN A 14 4.97 4.41 2.15
CA ASN A 14 5.64 5.62 2.63
C ASN A 14 6.45 5.37 3.94
N LEU A 15 7.40 4.43 3.89
CA LEU A 15 8.18 3.96 5.03
C LEU A 15 8.84 5.11 5.83
N PHE A 16 9.42 6.08 5.11
CA PHE A 16 10.09 7.24 5.70
C PHE A 16 9.15 8.39 6.07
N ASN A 17 7.83 8.20 5.96
CA ASN A 17 6.82 9.20 6.25
C ASN A 17 7.09 10.55 5.55
N LYS A 18 7.49 10.50 4.28
CA LYS A 18 7.76 11.69 3.48
C LYS A 18 6.45 12.42 3.22
N GLN A 19 6.48 13.74 3.42
CA GLN A 19 5.40 14.61 3.00
C GLN A 19 5.70 15.12 1.59
N TYR A 20 4.76 14.90 0.67
CA TYR A 20 4.86 15.34 -0.72
C TYR A 20 3.46 15.47 -1.32
N TYR A 21 3.39 16.14 -2.47
CA TYR A 21 2.15 16.35 -3.20
C TYR A 21 2.01 15.30 -4.31
N SER A 22 0.81 14.74 -4.44
CA SER A 22 0.47 13.78 -5.48
C SER A 22 0.25 14.50 -6.81
N ARG A 23 -0.45 15.63 -6.79
CA ARG A 23 -0.76 16.46 -7.95
C ARG A 23 -0.85 17.92 -7.55
N ILE A 24 -0.47 18.80 -8.48
CA ILE A 24 -0.65 20.24 -8.38
C ILE A 24 -1.52 20.65 -9.57
N ARG A 25 -2.66 21.28 -9.31
CA ARG A 25 -3.61 21.75 -10.31
C ARG A 25 -3.93 23.23 -10.06
N GLY A 26 -4.54 23.89 -11.04
CA GLY A 26 -4.92 25.30 -10.93
C GLY A 26 -5.94 25.58 -9.83
N ASP A 27 -6.70 24.56 -9.42
CA ASP A 27 -7.71 24.59 -8.37
C ASP A 27 -7.22 24.09 -7.00
N GLY A 28 -5.98 23.60 -6.89
CA GLY A 28 -5.43 23.17 -5.60
C GLY A 28 -4.28 22.19 -5.66
N ILE A 29 -3.85 21.77 -4.46
CA ILE A 29 -2.76 20.82 -4.26
C ILE A 29 -3.31 19.57 -3.56
N ASP A 30 -3.17 18.42 -4.21
CA ASP A 30 -3.58 17.13 -3.64
C ASP A 30 -2.43 16.51 -2.85
N PRO A 31 -2.55 16.35 -1.51
CA PRO A 31 -1.52 15.71 -0.71
C PRO A 31 -1.41 14.22 -1.07
N ALA A 32 -0.19 13.69 -1.09
CA ALA A 32 0.02 12.26 -1.22
C ALA A 32 -0.32 11.52 0.08
N MET A 33 -0.63 10.23 -0.02
CA MET A 33 -1.05 9.44 1.12
C MET A 33 0.08 9.34 2.18
N PRO A 34 -0.21 9.68 3.45
CA PRO A 34 0.75 9.51 4.54
C PRO A 34 1.16 8.04 4.75
N ARG A 35 2.11 7.79 5.65
CA ARG A 35 2.50 6.41 6.01
C ARG A 35 1.28 5.59 6.42
N ASN A 36 1.08 4.46 5.76
CA ASN A 36 -0.04 3.55 5.98
C ASN A 36 0.39 2.10 5.80
N TRP A 37 -0.34 1.19 6.44
CA TRP A 37 0.03 -0.22 6.54
C TRP A 37 -1.06 -1.04 5.87
N TYR A 38 -0.69 -2.14 5.24
CA TYR A 38 -1.64 -3.07 4.63
C TYR A 38 -1.24 -4.51 4.95
N GLY A 39 -2.25 -5.38 4.96
CA GLY A 39 -2.08 -6.80 5.20
C GLY A 39 -3.18 -7.59 4.50
N GLY A 40 -2.90 -8.83 4.14
CA GLY A 40 -3.82 -9.71 3.46
C GLY A 40 -3.38 -11.18 3.48
N LEU A 41 -4.31 -12.05 3.10
CA LEU A 41 -4.06 -13.49 2.95
C LEU A 41 -4.14 -13.84 1.47
N LYS A 42 -3.19 -14.65 1.01
CA LYS A 42 -3.24 -15.29 -0.30
C LYS A 42 -3.52 -16.78 -0.09
N ILE A 43 -4.62 -17.25 -0.66
CA ILE A 43 -5.06 -18.64 -0.56
C ILE A 43 -5.07 -19.21 -1.98
N ILE A 44 -4.37 -20.33 -2.18
CA ILE A 44 -4.30 -21.05 -3.45
C ILE A 44 -4.78 -22.48 -3.18
N PHE A 45 -5.80 -22.91 -3.92
CA PHE A 45 -6.39 -24.24 -3.89
C PHE A 45 -6.15 -24.92 -5.24
#